data_AF-A0A6P0KIV3-F1
#
_entry.id   AF-A0A6P0KIV3-F1
#
_cell.length_a   1.000
_cell.length_b   1.000
_cell.length_c   1.000
_cell.angle_alpha   90.00
_cell.angle_beta   90.00
_cell.angle_gamma   90.00
#
_symmetry.space_group_name_H-M   'P 1'
#
loop_
_entity.id
_entity.type
_entity.pdbx_description
1 polymer ?
#
loop_
_entity_poly.entity_id
_entity_poly.type
_entity_poly.pdbx_seq_one_letter_code
_entity_poly.pdbx_strand_id
1 'polypeptide(L)'
;DQTRLIFQGLFLAPQFVGEAIKSSHLAAALFSQLGYDVNPLPSTPRRDVIQAIKLGSPDKIIAFCRAIQQWSPVESYVDPIPDNMPGYDSQLVMAGGTFVDGSTSELSADGPLRSPYIVFCQGGTHWTHAAIALEAAAAAVGPAHSN
;
A
#
# COMPACT_ATOMS: atom_id res chain seq x y z
N ASP A 1 4.52 -31.70 -2.88
CA ASP A 1 3.31 -30.85 -3.01
C ASP A 1 3.55 -29.35 -3.25
N GLN A 2 4.72 -28.77 -2.91
CA GLN A 2 5.00 -27.36 -3.23
C GLN A 2 5.19 -27.08 -4.74
N THR A 3 5.69 -28.06 -5.50
CA THR A 3 5.97 -27.92 -6.94
C THR A 3 4.78 -27.41 -7.73
N ARG A 4 3.57 -27.92 -7.44
CA ARG A 4 2.34 -27.45 -8.11
C ARG A 4 2.07 -25.96 -7.85
N LEU A 5 2.21 -25.50 -6.60
CA LEU A 5 1.98 -24.10 -6.23
C LEU A 5 3.01 -23.17 -6.87
N ILE A 6 4.27 -23.60 -6.97
CA ILE A 6 5.33 -22.83 -7.63
C ILE A 6 4.99 -22.64 -9.11
N PHE A 7 4.65 -23.72 -9.84
CA PHE A 7 4.33 -23.61 -11.26
C PHE A 7 3.02 -22.86 -11.52
N GLN A 8 2.01 -23.03 -10.67
CA GLN A 8 0.76 -22.28 -10.76
C GLN A 8 0.99 -20.79 -10.48
N GLY A 9 1.76 -20.46 -9.44
CA GLY A 9 2.14 -19.08 -9.11
C GLY A 9 2.91 -18.42 -10.25
N LEU A 10 3.89 -19.11 -10.85
CA LEU A 10 4.65 -18.61 -11.99
C LEU A 10 3.75 -18.36 -13.22
N PHE A 11 2.80 -19.25 -13.49
CA PHE A 11 1.84 -19.08 -14.59
C PHE A 11 0.93 -17.86 -14.38
N LEU A 12 0.49 -17.61 -13.15
CA LEU A 12 -0.40 -16.49 -12.80
C LEU A 12 0.35 -15.17 -12.53
N ALA A 13 1.67 -15.21 -12.33
CA ALA A 13 2.47 -14.05 -11.95
C ALA A 13 2.29 -12.83 -12.89
N PRO A 14 2.25 -12.97 -14.24
CA PRO A 14 2.03 -11.82 -15.12
C PRO A 14 0.69 -11.12 -14.87
N GLN A 15 -0.35 -11.89 -14.55
CA GLN A 15 -1.67 -11.32 -14.22
C GLN A 15 -1.60 -10.56 -12.90
N PHE A 16 -1.04 -11.15 -11.84
CA PHE A 16 -0.93 -10.50 -10.53
C PHE A 16 -0.09 -9.22 -10.59
N VAL A 17 1.02 -9.23 -11.33
CA VAL A 17 1.82 -8.02 -11.56
C VAL A 17 1.02 -6.97 -12.32
N GLY A 18 0.24 -7.36 -13.34
CA GLY A 18 -0.65 -6.44 -14.05
C GLY A 18 -1.70 -5.78 -13.14
N GLU A 19 -2.28 -6.54 -12.20
CA GLU A 19 -3.24 -6.04 -11.20
C GLU A 19 -2.58 -5.07 -10.20
N ALA A 20 -1.39 -5.39 -9.71
CA ALA A 20 -0.63 -4.51 -8.82
C ALA A 20 -0.19 -3.20 -9.52
N ILE A 21 0.19 -3.26 -10.80
CA ILE A 21 0.53 -2.06 -11.60
C ILE A 21 -0.71 -1.15 -11.76
N LYS A 22 -1.88 -1.71 -12.07
CA LYS A 22 -3.14 -0.93 -12.12
C LYS A 22 -3.42 -0.25 -10.78
N SER A 23 -3.25 -0.99 -9.69
CA SER A 23 -3.44 -0.50 -8.31
C SER A 23 -2.49 0.65 -8.00
N SER A 24 -1.22 0.54 -8.42
CA SER A 24 -0.22 1.61 -8.26
C SER A 24 -0.57 2.87 -9.04
N HIS A 25 -1.05 2.74 -10.28
CA HIS A 25 -1.53 3.86 -11.07
C HIS A 25 -2.77 4.51 -10.46
N LEU A 26 -3.71 3.71 -9.94
CA LEU A 26 -4.90 4.20 -9.26
C LEU A 26 -4.53 4.98 -7.99
N ALA A 27 -3.65 4.44 -7.15
CA ALA A 27 -3.14 5.13 -5.96
C ALA A 27 -2.46 6.46 -6.34
N ALA A 28 -1.58 6.46 -7.34
CA ALA A 28 -0.94 7.69 -7.80
C ALA A 28 -1.98 8.73 -8.23
N ALA A 29 -2.96 8.33 -9.07
CA ALA A 29 -3.98 9.23 -9.60
C ALA A 29 -4.84 9.82 -8.49
N LEU A 30 -5.34 8.97 -7.59
CA LEU A 30 -6.21 9.37 -6.48
C LEU A 30 -5.51 10.36 -5.54
N PHE A 31 -4.33 10.01 -5.03
CA PHE A 31 -3.64 10.86 -4.06
C PHE A 31 -3.05 12.13 -4.69
N SER A 32 -2.67 12.08 -5.97
CA SER A 32 -2.31 13.31 -6.71
C SER A 32 -3.51 14.25 -6.84
N GLN A 33 -4.72 13.74 -7.12
CA GLN A 33 -5.94 14.55 -7.18
C GLN A 33 -6.34 15.12 -5.80
N LEU A 34 -6.00 14.44 -4.72
CA LEU A 34 -6.16 14.94 -3.34
C LEU A 34 -5.07 15.96 -2.93
N GLY A 35 -4.13 16.27 -3.83
CA GLY A 35 -3.10 17.29 -3.64
C GLY A 35 -1.82 16.78 -2.98
N TYR A 36 -1.63 15.47 -2.83
CA TYR A 36 -0.39 14.91 -2.28
C TYR A 36 0.71 14.80 -3.36
N ASP A 37 1.96 14.99 -2.94
CA ASP A 37 3.12 14.61 -3.76
C ASP A 37 3.17 13.07 -3.84
N VAL A 38 3.12 12.54 -5.06
CA VAL A 38 3.19 11.11 -5.33
C VAL A 38 4.40 10.77 -6.21
N ASN A 39 4.97 9.58 -6.02
CA ASN A 39 6.06 9.09 -6.83
C ASN A 39 5.97 7.56 -7.01
N PRO A 40 6.02 7.02 -8.23
CA PRO A 40 5.92 7.72 -9.52
C PRO A 40 4.60 8.47 -9.75
N LEU A 41 4.60 9.38 -10.74
CA LEU A 41 3.39 10.10 -11.16
C LEU A 41 2.39 9.17 -11.88
N PRO A 42 1.09 9.54 -11.96
CA PRO A 42 0.05 8.68 -12.52
C PRO A 42 0.29 8.20 -13.95
N SER A 43 0.92 9.01 -14.81
CA SER A 43 1.19 8.67 -16.22
C SER A 43 2.61 8.17 -16.48
N THR A 44 3.44 8.04 -15.44
CA THR A 44 4.82 7.58 -15.60
C THR A 44 4.86 6.07 -15.89
N PRO A 45 5.66 5.62 -16.88
CA PRO A 45 5.88 4.20 -17.10
C PRO A 45 6.43 3.49 -15.85
N ARG A 46 5.89 2.32 -15.53
CA ARG A 46 6.23 1.56 -14.32
C ARG A 46 7.31 0.52 -14.61
N ARG A 47 8.24 0.36 -13.67
CA ARG A 47 9.27 -0.69 -13.66
C ARG A 47 9.17 -1.60 -12.43
N ASP A 48 8.40 -1.17 -11.44
CA ASP A 48 8.03 -1.89 -10.23
C ASP A 48 6.56 -1.56 -9.88
N VAL A 49 6.08 -2.11 -8.75
CA VAL A 49 4.73 -1.94 -8.22
C VAL A 49 4.67 -1.00 -7.00
N ILE A 50 5.75 -0.25 -6.73
CA ILE A 50 5.84 0.59 -5.54
C ILE A 50 5.20 1.95 -5.87
N GLN A 51 4.28 2.38 -5.00
CA GLN A 51 3.74 3.73 -5.04
C GLN A 51 4.04 4.46 -3.72
N ALA A 52 4.89 5.48 -3.79
CA ALA A 52 5.15 6.38 -2.68
C ALA A 52 4.16 7.55 -2.67
N ILE A 53 3.66 7.90 -1.49
CA ILE A 53 2.75 9.04 -1.25
C ILE A 53 3.28 9.80 -0.03
N LYS A 54 3.60 11.08 -0.21
CA LYS A 54 4.11 11.95 0.87
C LYS A 54 2.93 12.54 1.64
N LEU A 55 2.57 11.92 2.75
CA LEU A 55 1.40 12.29 3.56
C LEU A 55 1.66 13.49 4.49
N GLY A 56 2.93 13.78 4.80
CA GLY A 56 3.33 15.00 5.50
C GLY A 56 3.08 15.01 7.01
N SER A 57 2.43 13.98 7.58
CA SER A 57 2.30 13.82 9.03
C SER A 57 2.35 12.35 9.47
N PRO A 58 2.81 12.05 10.69
CA PRO A 58 2.82 10.69 11.22
C PRO A 58 1.39 10.15 11.40
N ASP A 59 0.45 11.00 11.83
CA ASP A 59 -0.96 10.62 12.00
C ASP A 59 -1.59 10.14 10.70
N LYS A 60 -1.28 10.79 9.58
CA LYS A 60 -1.77 10.37 8.27
C LYS A 60 -1.16 9.04 7.82
N ILE A 61 0.11 8.75 8.11
CA ILE A 61 0.68 7.41 7.82
C ILE A 61 -0.07 6.34 8.61
N ILE A 62 -0.27 6.55 9.90
CA ILE A 62 -0.96 5.58 10.77
C ILE A 62 -2.41 5.38 10.29
N ALA A 63 -3.12 6.47 9.98
CA ALA A 63 -4.48 6.40 9.45
C ALA A 63 -4.56 5.68 8.11
N PHE A 64 -3.62 5.94 7.20
CA PHE A 64 -3.53 5.26 5.91
C PHE A 64 -3.31 3.75 6.10
N CYS A 65 -2.30 3.35 6.89
CA CYS A 65 -2.00 1.94 7.10
C CYS A 65 -3.16 1.22 7.80
N ARG A 66 -3.77 1.85 8.81
CA ARG A 66 -4.95 1.30 9.47
C ARG A 66 -6.09 1.06 8.49
N ALA A 67 -6.38 2.00 7.59
CA ALA A 67 -7.41 1.83 6.58
C ALA A 67 -7.09 0.67 5.62
N ILE A 68 -5.84 0.55 5.16
CA ILE A 68 -5.42 -0.59 4.32
C ILE A 68 -5.60 -1.92 5.07
N GLN A 69 -5.21 -1.99 6.34
CA GLN A 69 -5.35 -3.20 7.17
C GLN A 69 -6.84 -3.58 7.35
N GLN A 70 -7.71 -2.62 7.68
CA GLN A 70 -9.14 -2.86 7.89
C GLN A 70 -9.87 -3.37 6.65
N TRP A 71 -9.36 -3.04 5.46
CA TRP A 71 -9.90 -3.50 4.19
C TRP A 71 -9.08 -4.63 3.56
N SER A 72 -8.22 -5.28 4.35
CA SER A 72 -7.49 -6.48 3.94
C SER A 72 -8.30 -7.76 4.21
N PRO A 73 -8.07 -8.86 3.46
CA PRO A 73 -8.85 -10.09 3.62
C PRO A 73 -8.53 -10.86 4.92
N VAL A 74 -7.34 -10.68 5.47
CA VAL A 74 -6.86 -11.38 6.67
C VAL A 74 -6.58 -10.34 7.76
N GLU A 75 -6.93 -10.66 9.02
CA GLU A 75 -6.63 -9.81 10.19
C GLU A 75 -7.13 -8.35 10.08
N SER A 76 -8.25 -8.12 9.39
CA SER A 76 -8.84 -6.79 9.24
C SER A 76 -9.32 -6.15 10.55
N TYR A 77 -9.48 -6.95 11.60
CA TYR A 77 -9.87 -6.47 12.93
C TYR A 77 -8.68 -5.97 13.77
N VAL A 78 -7.44 -6.16 13.29
CA VAL A 78 -6.22 -5.74 13.99
C VAL A 78 -5.82 -4.34 13.52
N ASP A 79 -5.52 -3.45 14.46
CA ASP A 79 -5.00 -2.13 14.15
C ASP A 79 -3.46 -2.16 14.10
N PRO A 80 -2.83 -1.71 13.00
CA PRO A 80 -1.39 -1.60 12.93
C PRO A 80 -0.91 -0.47 13.84
N ILE A 81 0.15 -0.74 14.61
CA ILE A 81 0.78 0.22 15.52
C ILE A 81 2.23 0.47 15.10
N PRO A 82 2.79 1.65 15.41
CA PRO A 82 4.20 1.92 15.16
C PRO A 82 5.09 1.00 16.01
N ASP A 83 6.10 0.39 15.38
CA ASP A 83 7.07 -0.46 16.06
C ASP A 83 8.51 -0.24 15.54
N ASN A 84 9.50 -0.59 16.36
CA ASN A 84 10.90 -0.53 16.00
C ASN A 84 11.28 -1.75 15.16
N MET A 85 11.66 -1.53 13.90
CA MET A 85 12.14 -2.60 13.02
C MET A 85 13.68 -2.62 13.00
N PRO A 86 14.34 -3.77 13.21
CA PRO A 86 15.80 -3.87 13.09
C PRO A 86 16.31 -3.34 11.75
N GLY A 87 17.28 -2.43 11.79
CA GLY A 87 17.84 -1.78 10.59
C GLY A 87 17.19 -0.45 10.20
N TYR A 88 16.15 0.00 10.90
CA TYR A 88 15.55 1.31 10.74
C TYR A 88 15.80 2.21 11.95
N ASP A 89 16.22 3.45 11.69
CA ASP A 89 16.46 4.47 12.73
C ASP A 89 15.18 5.11 13.28
N SER A 90 14.02 4.77 12.72
CA SER A 90 12.72 5.31 13.09
C SER A 90 11.69 4.19 13.17
N GLN A 91 10.68 4.35 14.02
CA GLN A 91 9.53 3.46 14.04
C GLN A 91 8.88 3.36 12.65
N LEU A 92 8.37 2.19 12.32
CA LEU A 92 7.62 1.90 11.11
C LEU A 92 6.20 1.51 11.50
N VAL A 93 5.22 1.82 10.66
CA VAL A 93 3.89 1.21 10.72
C VAL A 93 3.66 0.45 9.42
N MET A 94 3.04 -0.72 9.50
CA MET A 94 2.82 -1.62 8.36
C MET A 94 1.42 -2.22 8.42
N ALA A 95 0.77 -2.27 7.27
CA ALA A 95 -0.45 -3.01 6.99
C ALA A 95 -0.11 -4.16 6.04
N GLY A 96 -0.52 -5.37 6.40
CA GLY A 96 -0.10 -6.60 5.74
C GLY A 96 -1.06 -7.76 5.98
N GLY A 97 -2.37 -7.49 6.01
CA GLY A 97 -3.44 -8.48 6.15
C GLY A 97 -3.55 -9.46 4.98
N THR A 98 -2.53 -10.28 4.81
CA THR A 98 -2.24 -11.09 3.63
C THR A 98 -2.42 -12.57 3.93
N PHE A 99 -2.74 -13.37 2.92
CA PHE A 99 -2.88 -14.82 3.09
C PHE A 99 -1.52 -15.51 3.29
N VAL A 100 -0.46 -14.95 2.73
CA VAL A 100 0.92 -15.41 2.93
C VAL A 100 1.66 -14.36 3.73
N ASP A 101 2.12 -14.71 4.93
CA ASP A 101 2.81 -13.79 5.84
C ASP A 101 3.94 -13.02 5.14
N GLY A 102 3.86 -11.69 5.21
CA GLY A 102 4.84 -10.79 4.61
C GLY A 102 4.77 -10.67 3.08
N SER A 103 3.71 -11.16 2.45
CA SER A 103 3.52 -11.04 1.00
C SER A 103 3.28 -9.59 0.58
N THR A 104 4.21 -9.04 -0.20
CA THR A 104 4.05 -7.71 -0.81
C THR A 104 3.53 -7.76 -2.25
N SER A 105 3.25 -8.97 -2.75
CA SER A 105 2.46 -9.16 -3.98
C SER A 105 0.96 -9.00 -3.72
N GLU A 106 0.52 -9.31 -2.49
CA GLU A 106 -0.77 -8.91 -1.97
C GLU A 106 -0.74 -7.44 -1.53
N LEU A 107 -1.91 -6.82 -1.39
CA LEU A 107 -2.00 -5.40 -1.06
C LEU A 107 -1.40 -5.15 0.33
N SER A 108 -0.46 -4.23 0.39
CA SER A 108 0.21 -3.84 1.63
C SER A 108 0.59 -2.36 1.59
N ALA A 109 0.77 -1.79 2.77
CA ALA A 109 1.28 -0.43 2.90
C ALA A 109 2.12 -0.27 4.14
N ASP A 110 3.23 0.45 4.04
CA ASP A 110 4.13 0.69 5.16
C ASP A 110 4.84 2.03 5.03
N GLY A 111 5.32 2.58 6.14
CA GLY A 111 6.05 3.84 6.11
C GLY A 111 6.77 4.16 7.42
N PRO A 112 7.98 4.74 7.35
CA PRO A 112 8.68 5.19 8.53
C PRO A 112 8.02 6.46 9.09
N LEU A 113 7.90 6.53 10.42
CA LEU A 113 7.44 7.71 11.15
C LEU A 113 8.53 8.77 11.25
N ARG A 114 9.03 9.22 10.10
CA ARG A 114 10.00 10.31 9.97
C ARG A 114 9.65 11.20 8.79
N SER A 115 10.00 12.48 8.88
CA SER A 115 9.85 13.43 7.78
C SER A 115 10.54 12.91 6.50
N PRO A 116 9.91 13.01 5.31
CA PRO A 116 8.69 13.78 5.02
C PRO A 116 7.38 12.96 5.13
N TYR A 117 7.39 11.88 5.90
CA TYR A 117 6.23 11.02 6.17
C TYR A 117 5.65 10.41 4.88
N ILE A 118 6.47 9.58 4.24
CA ILE A 118 6.10 8.85 3.03
C ILE A 118 5.54 7.49 3.43
N VAL A 119 4.36 7.17 2.92
CA VAL A 119 3.85 5.80 2.89
C VAL A 119 4.17 5.18 1.53
N PHE A 120 4.59 3.92 1.55
CA PHE A 120 4.74 3.07 0.39
C PHE A 120 3.53 2.14 0.35
N CYS A 121 2.76 2.20 -0.73
CA CYS A 121 1.62 1.33 -0.97
C CYS A 121 1.93 0.50 -2.21
N GLN A 122 1.73 -0.82 -2.15
CA GLN A 122 2.15 -1.73 -3.20
C GLN A 122 1.32 -3.01 -3.22
N GLY A 123 1.49 -3.77 -4.30
CA GLY A 123 0.83 -5.06 -4.47
C GLY A 123 -0.66 -4.93 -4.80
N GLY A 124 -1.36 -6.06 -4.66
CA GLY A 124 -2.78 -6.19 -4.98
C GLY A 124 -2.98 -7.25 -6.04
N THR A 125 -3.64 -8.35 -5.66
CA THR A 125 -3.94 -9.46 -6.57
C THR A 125 -5.13 -9.17 -7.49
N HIS A 126 -5.95 -8.18 -7.11
CA HIS A 126 -7.11 -7.69 -7.85
C HIS A 126 -7.21 -6.18 -7.67
N TRP A 127 -7.23 -5.41 -8.76
CA TRP A 127 -7.27 -3.95 -8.70
C TRP A 127 -8.54 -3.41 -8.02
N THR A 128 -9.63 -4.18 -8.06
CA THR A 128 -10.90 -3.82 -7.39
C THR A 128 -10.80 -3.89 -5.87
N HIS A 129 -10.04 -4.85 -5.32
CA HIS A 129 -9.74 -4.88 -3.89
C HIS A 129 -8.92 -3.66 -3.48
N ALA A 130 -7.88 -3.35 -4.25
CA ALA A 130 -7.08 -2.15 -4.02
C ALA A 130 -7.94 -0.88 -4.11
N ALA A 131 -8.85 -0.77 -5.07
CA ALA A 131 -9.73 0.39 -5.19
C ALA A 131 -10.56 0.64 -3.92
N ILE A 132 -11.17 -0.40 -3.35
CA ILE A 132 -11.95 -0.31 -2.11
C ILE A 132 -11.07 0.15 -0.94
N ALA A 133 -9.91 -0.47 -0.76
CA ALA A 133 -8.99 -0.11 0.32
C ALA A 133 -8.42 1.31 0.16
N LEU A 134 -8.12 1.73 -1.07
CA LEU A 134 -7.61 3.07 -1.38
C LEU A 134 -8.68 4.15 -1.18
N GLU A 135 -9.95 3.87 -1.48
CA GLU A 135 -11.07 4.77 -1.17
C GLU A 135 -11.16 5.02 0.34
N ALA A 136 -11.08 3.95 1.14
CA ALA A 136 -11.06 4.06 2.59
C ALA A 136 -9.83 4.82 3.11
N ALA A 137 -8.65 4.55 2.56
CA ALA A 137 -7.43 5.25 2.93
C ALA A 137 -7.50 6.75 2.59
N ALA A 138 -8.04 7.10 1.41
CA ALA A 138 -8.27 8.48 1.00
C ALA A 138 -9.23 9.21 1.95
N ALA A 139 -10.34 8.56 2.34
CA ALA A 139 -11.28 9.11 3.32
C ALA A 139 -10.61 9.31 4.70
N ALA A 140 -9.75 8.38 5.12
CA ALA A 140 -9.05 8.46 6.41
C ALA A 140 -8.02 9.59 6.48
N VAL A 141 -7.30 9.87 5.39
CA VAL A 141 -6.26 10.93 5.39
C VAL A 141 -6.75 12.30 4.92
N GLY A 142 -7.88 12.35 4.20
CA GLY A 142 -8.43 13.59 3.64
C GLY A 142 -7.51 14.27 2.62
N PRO A 143 -7.83 15.52 2.19
CA PRO A 143 -6.97 16.27 1.27
C PRO A 143 -5.61 16.64 1.90
N ALA A 144 -4.62 16.90 1.05
CA ALA A 144 -3.28 17.28 1.49
C ALA A 144 -3.26 18.59 2.29
N HIS A 145 -4.10 19.54 1.89
CA HIS A 145 -4.33 20.80 2.57
C HIS A 145 -5.78 20.86 3.06
N SER A 146 -5.96 21.04 4.37
CA SER A 146 -7.25 21.43 4.94
C SER A 146 -7.49 22.90 4.57
N ASN A 147 -8.62 23.23 3.94
CA ASN A 147 -9.07 24.62 3.85
C ASN A 147 -9.33 25.19 5.25
#